data_AF-D8K4M7-F1
#
_entry.id   AF-D8K4M7-F1
#
_cell.length_a   1.000
_cell.length_b   1.000
_cell.length_c   1.000
_cell.angle_alpha   90.00
_cell.angle_beta   90.00
_cell.angle_gamma   90.00
#
_symmetry.space_group_name_H-M   'P 1'
#
loop_
_entity.id
_entity.type
_entity.pdbx_description
1 polymer ?
#
loop_
_entity_poly.entity_id
_entity_poly.type
_entity_poly.pdbx_seq_one_letter_code
_entity_poly.pdbx_strand_id
1 'polypeptide(L)'
;MGVGGISIWQLLIILAIILLLFGTKKLRSIGTDLGSAVKGFRNSLRDEERRDAEEAATMEHKQAHKTENTSRSSQQGDTDFKIKSSNNENK
;
A
#
# COMPACT_ATOMS: atom_id res chain seq x y z
N MET A 1 40.52 15.43 -4.42
CA MET A 1 40.35 14.19 -3.63
C MET A 1 38.87 13.82 -3.64
N GLY A 2 38.38 13.32 -4.77
CA GLY A 2 36.97 12.94 -4.90
C GLY A 2 36.67 11.64 -4.17
N VAL A 3 35.40 11.41 -3.88
CA VAL A 3 34.84 10.17 -3.29
C VAL A 3 35.10 8.88 -4.12
N GLY A 4 35.90 8.95 -5.19
CA GLY A 4 36.27 7.83 -6.05
C GLY A 4 37.45 6.97 -5.57
N GLY A 5 37.95 7.20 -4.35
CA GLY A 5 39.01 6.38 -3.75
C GLY A 5 38.53 5.18 -2.93
N ILE A 6 37.23 5.11 -2.64
CA ILE A 6 36.63 3.97 -1.93
C ILE A 6 36.28 2.92 -2.98
N SER A 7 37.22 2.03 -3.27
CA SER A 7 36.95 0.91 -4.16
C SER A 7 36.05 -0.12 -3.47
N ILE A 8 35.22 -0.80 -4.27
CA ILE A 8 34.22 -1.77 -3.82
C ILE A 8 34.86 -2.89 -3.01
N TRP A 9 36.12 -3.22 -3.31
CA TRP A 9 36.91 -4.21 -2.59
C TRP A 9 37.15 -3.83 -1.12
N GLN A 10 37.39 -2.56 -0.83
CA GLN A 10 37.57 -2.07 0.55
C GLN A 10 36.26 -2.15 1.33
N LEU A 11 35.13 -1.82 0.70
CA LEU A 11 33.81 -1.93 1.33
C LEU A 11 33.47 -3.38 1.71
N LEU A 12 33.79 -4.36 0.87
CA LEU A 12 33.59 -5.78 1.20
C LEU A 12 34.41 -6.23 2.40
N ILE A 13 35.67 -5.81 2.50
CA ILE A 13 36.54 -6.10 3.64
C ILE A 13 36.00 -5.49 4.93
N ILE A 14 35.55 -4.23 4.88
CA ILE A 14 34.95 -3.55 6.03
C ILE A 14 33.65 -4.26 6.46
N LEU A 15 32.81 -4.64 5.50
CA LEU A 15 31.57 -5.37 5.76
C LEU A 15 31.83 -6.72 6.43
N ALA A 16 32.86 -7.46 5.98
CA ALA A 16 33.25 -8.73 6.59
C ALA A 16 33.64 -8.56 8.06
N ILE A 17 34.41 -7.52 8.38
CA ILE A 17 34.79 -7.20 9.77
C ILE A 17 33.55 -6.88 10.61
N ILE A 18 32.63 -6.04 10.11
CA ILE A 18 31.40 -5.69 10.82
C ILE A 18 30.54 -6.95 11.08
N LEU A 19 30.42 -7.84 10.09
CA LEU A 19 29.69 -9.11 10.24
C LEU A 19 30.34 -10.04 11.27
N LEU A 20 31.67 -10.04 11.40
CA LEU A 20 32.40 -10.80 12.42
C LEU A 20 32.21 -10.20 13.83
N LEU A 21 32.26 -8.87 13.96
CA LEU A 21 32.13 -8.17 15.24
C LEU A 21 30.70 -8.24 15.80
N PHE A 22 29.72 -7.91 14.97
CA PHE A 22 28.31 -7.85 15.38
C PHE A 22 27.59 -9.19 15.20
N GLY A 23 28.14 -10.10 14.39
CA GLY A 23 27.49 -11.34 13.98
C GLY A 23 26.42 -11.10 12.91
N THR A 24 26.18 -12.10 12.05
CA THR A 24 25.14 -12.05 11.01
C THR A 24 23.72 -11.97 11.58
N LYS A 25 23.50 -12.46 12.81
CA LYS A 25 22.18 -12.46 13.47
C LYS A 25 21.67 -11.05 13.77
N LYS A 26 22.51 -10.17 14.35
CA LYS A 26 22.12 -8.78 14.66
C LYS A 26 21.95 -7.95 13.39
N LEU A 27 22.86 -8.11 12.42
CA LEU A 27 22.76 -7.43 11.12
C LEU A 27 21.53 -7.87 10.32
N ARG A 28 21.13 -9.14 10.40
CA ARG A 28 19.91 -9.61 9.72
C ARG A 28 18.65 -9.04 10.35
N SER A 29 18.56 -8.95 11.68
CA SER A 29 17.39 -8.36 12.34
C SER A 29 17.21 -6.90 11.91
N ILE A 30 18.24 -6.07 12.13
CA ILE A 30 18.19 -4.64 11.80
C ILE A 30 18.09 -4.42 10.29
N GLY A 31 18.78 -5.23 9.50
CA GLY A 31 18.72 -5.17 8.03
C GLY A 31 17.37 -5.62 7.45
N THR A 32 16.63 -6.49 8.14
CA THR A 32 15.26 -6.86 7.72
C THR A 32 14.29 -5.70 7.96
N ASP A 33 14.40 -5.04 9.11
CA ASP A 33 13.55 -3.90 9.45
C ASP A 33 13.83 -2.70 8.53
N LEU A 34 15.11 -2.35 8.38
CA LEU A 34 15.55 -1.26 7.52
C LEU A 34 15.33 -1.58 6.02
N GLY A 35 15.58 -2.83 5.63
CA GLY A 35 15.37 -3.31 4.26
C GLY A 35 13.90 -3.29 3.87
N SER A 36 12.99 -3.57 4.79
CA SER A 36 11.54 -3.50 4.53
C SER A 36 11.08 -2.06 4.29
N ALA A 37 11.59 -1.09 5.08
CA ALA A 37 11.31 0.33 4.88
C ALA A 37 11.84 0.84 3.53
N VAL A 38 13.09 0.50 3.20
CA VAL A 38 13.71 0.89 1.92
C VAL A 38 13.02 0.21 0.72
N LYS A 39 12.56 -1.04 0.88
CA LYS A 39 11.80 -1.75 -0.17
C LYS A 39 10.47 -1.08 -0.46
N GLY A 40 9.76 -0.61 0.56
CA GLY A 40 8.54 0.17 0.40
C GLY A 40 8.78 1.45 -0.39
N PHE A 41 9.81 2.21 -0.02
CA PHE A 41 10.23 3.42 -0.74
C PHE A 41 10.56 3.14 -2.21
N ARG A 42 11.41 2.15 -2.50
CA ARG A 42 11.75 1.76 -3.88
C ARG A 42 10.52 1.34 -4.68
N ASN A 43 9.58 0.65 -4.05
CA ASN A 43 8.35 0.21 -4.72
C ASN A 43 7.45 1.41 -5.06
N SER A 44 7.26 2.35 -4.13
CA SER A 44 6.50 3.58 -4.41
C SER A 44 7.10 4.39 -5.55
N LEU A 45 8.44 4.55 -5.58
CA LEU A 45 9.12 5.22 -6.70
C LEU A 45 8.88 4.51 -8.04
N ARG A 46 8.88 3.16 -8.05
CA ARG A 46 8.65 2.38 -9.27
C ARG A 46 7.17 2.36 -9.70
N ASP A 47 6.25 2.46 -8.75
CA ASP A 47 4.82 2.53 -9.03
C ASP A 47 4.43 3.92 -9.56
N GLU A 48 5.08 4.99 -9.07
CA GLU A 48 4.97 6.33 -9.66
C GLU A 48 5.51 6.36 -11.09
N GLU A 49 6.71 5.82 -11.33
CA GLU A 49 7.30 5.75 -12.68
C GLU A 49 6.46 4.90 -13.67
N ARG A 50 5.71 3.91 -13.17
CA ARG A 50 4.76 3.13 -13.98
C ARG A 50 3.44 3.87 -14.24
N ARG A 51 2.97 4.65 -13.28
CA ARG A 51 1.77 5.49 -13.43
C ARG A 51 1.99 6.61 -14.44
N ASP A 52 3.17 7.22 -14.43
CA ASP A 52 3.55 8.22 -15.43
C ASP A 52 3.60 7.64 -16.87
N ALA A 53 3.87 6.33 -17.01
CA ALA A 53 3.87 5.64 -18.29
C ALA A 53 2.46 5.18 -18.76
N GLU A 54 1.54 4.88 -17.85
CA GLU A 54 0.16 4.48 -18.17
C GLU A 54 -0.80 5.67 -18.36
N GLU A 55 -0.51 6.82 -17.73
CA GLU A 55 -1.32 8.05 -17.88
C GLU A 55 -1.20 8.67 -19.29
N ALA A 56 -0.11 8.39 -20.01
CA ALA A 56 0.06 8.76 -21.42
C ALA A 56 -0.84 7.97 -22.39
N ALA A 57 -1.41 6.83 -21.98
CA ALA A 57 -2.25 5.97 -22.82
C ALA A 57 -3.77 6.10 -22.54
N THR A 58 -4.18 6.84 -21.50
CA THR A 58 -5.57 6.86 -21.01
C THR A 58 -6.25 8.23 -21.12
N MET A 59 -5.76 9.14 -21.97
CA MET A 59 -6.39 10.47 -22.16
C MET A 59 -7.37 10.58 -23.35
N GLU A 60 -7.83 9.49 -23.97
CA GLU A 60 -8.80 9.54 -25.10
C GLU A 60 -10.20 8.97 -24.81
N HIS A 61 -10.54 8.57 -23.58
CA HIS A 61 -11.88 8.03 -23.34
C HIS A 61 -12.48 8.31 -21.96
N LYS A 62 -12.74 9.60 -21.67
CA LYS A 62 -13.64 9.95 -20.55
C LYS A 62 -14.37 11.29 -20.73
N GLN A 63 -15.04 11.49 -21.86
CA GLN A 63 -16.09 12.51 -22.00
C GLN A 63 -17.29 11.96 -22.77
N ALA A 64 -18.16 11.22 -22.09
CA ALA A 64 -19.60 11.25 -22.32
C ALA A 64 -20.31 10.36 -21.28
N HIS A 65 -21.40 10.90 -20.73
CA HIS A 65 -22.46 10.19 -20.02
C HIS A 65 -22.23 9.85 -18.54
N LYS A 66 -22.82 10.65 -17.63
CA LYS A 66 -24.01 10.24 -16.85
C LYS A 66 -24.45 11.36 -15.88
N THR A 67 -25.16 12.35 -16.42
CA THR A 67 -26.06 13.23 -15.66
C THR A 67 -27.48 12.81 -16.00
N GLU A 68 -28.09 11.96 -15.19
CA GLU A 68 -29.55 11.84 -14.98
C GLU A 68 -29.84 10.62 -14.09
N ASN A 69 -30.21 10.86 -12.83
CA ASN A 69 -31.35 10.20 -12.20
C ASN A 69 -31.62 10.84 -10.83
N THR A 70 -32.29 11.98 -10.85
CA THR A 70 -33.05 12.49 -9.70
C THR A 70 -34.53 12.27 -10.00
N SER A 71 -35.16 11.42 -9.19
CA SER A 71 -36.60 11.34 -8.85
C SER A 71 -37.25 9.98 -9.11
N ARG A 72 -37.51 9.22 -8.03
CA ARG A 72 -38.83 8.66 -7.66
C ARG A 72 -38.73 7.75 -6.42
N SER A 73 -39.43 8.16 -5.35
CA SER A 73 -40.07 7.33 -4.29
C SER A 73 -39.13 6.52 -3.37
N SER A 74 -39.22 6.45 -2.04
CA SER A 74 -40.26 6.72 -1.03
C SER A 74 -39.54 6.53 0.33
N GLN A 75 -39.52 7.51 1.23
CA GLN A 75 -40.50 7.70 2.31
C GLN A 75 -40.23 6.84 3.57
N GLN A 76 -39.66 7.52 4.57
CA GLN A 76 -40.18 7.63 5.95
C GLN A 76 -39.87 6.50 6.94
N GLY A 77 -38.99 6.83 7.89
CA GLY A 77 -39.02 6.25 9.22
C GLY A 77 -40.20 6.80 10.02
N ASP A 78 -40.81 5.94 10.83
CA ASP A 78 -41.38 6.23 12.14
C ASP A 78 -41.96 4.93 12.74
N THR A 79 -41.57 4.65 13.98
CA THR A 79 -42.36 4.04 15.05
C THR A 79 -42.93 2.61 14.92
N ASP A 80 -42.41 1.72 15.77
CA ASP A 80 -43.17 1.23 16.94
C ASP A 80 -44.55 0.57 16.71
N PHE A 81 -44.71 -0.34 15.73
CA PHE A 81 -45.98 -1.09 15.63
C PHE A 81 -45.91 -2.56 15.13
N LYS A 82 -44.75 -3.21 14.97
CA LYS A 82 -44.77 -4.53 14.30
C LYS A 82 -43.75 -5.58 14.74
N ILE A 83 -43.45 -5.68 16.03
CA ILE A 83 -42.83 -6.89 16.61
C ILE A 83 -43.65 -7.34 17.83
N LYS A 84 -44.96 -7.49 17.66
CA LYS A 84 -45.82 -8.18 18.64
C LYS A 84 -46.93 -8.94 17.92
N SER A 85 -46.56 -9.87 17.05
CA SER A 85 -47.39 -10.99 16.59
C SER A 85 -46.50 -11.97 15.84
N SER A 86 -46.73 -13.27 16.09
CA SER A 86 -45.97 -14.42 15.55
C SER A 86 -44.69 -14.82 16.28
N ASN A 87 -44.83 -15.18 17.56
CA ASN A 87 -44.20 -16.41 18.04
C ASN A 87 -45.06 -17.03 19.15
N ASN A 88 -46.16 -17.65 18.75
CA ASN A 88 -46.95 -18.55 19.57
C ASN A 88 -47.46 -19.70 18.69
N GLU A 89 -46.63 -20.73 18.52
CA GLU A 89 -47.04 -22.12 18.29
C GLU A 89 -45.94 -23.04 18.81
N ASN A 90 -45.95 -23.28 20.13
CA ASN A 90 -45.47 -24.54 20.71
C ASN A 90 -45.95 -24.68 22.16
N LYS A 91 -47.23 -25.00 22.37
CA LYS A 91 -47.70 -26.14 23.19
C LYS A 91 -49.23 -26.24 23.17
#